data_AF-A0A075I0I6-F1
#
_entry.id   AF-A0A075I0I6-F1
#
_cell.length_a   1.000
_cell.length_b   1.000
_cell.length_c   1.000
_cell.angle_alpha   90.00
_cell.angle_beta   90.00
_cell.angle_gamma   90.00
#
_symmetry.space_group_name_H-M   'P 1'
#
loop_
_entity.id
_entity.type
_entity.pdbx_description
1 polymer ?
#
loop_
_entity_poly.entity_id
_entity_poly.type
_entity_poly.pdbx_seq_one_letter_code
_entity_poly.pdbx_strand_id
1 'polypeptide(L)'
;MVLGADSSLDILAIVLVATLSSVVGAVGGYGIGAYAGRPILERFASDATVTRLNVLMIRYGSAGIFLAAVSPIPYKALAWAAGAGRMDLRLFIAAGLFGRGIRFGMEGIVLGIWGDEFLGLIENPLAWLVGGLLGLLLILPLMGWWKGLAEAADSE
;
A
#
# COMPACT_ATOMS: atom_id res chain seq x y z
N MET A 1 -16.01 15.22 -17.47
CA MET A 1 -15.53 14.45 -16.32
C MET A 1 -14.57 13.37 -16.82
N VAL A 2 -13.34 13.32 -16.30
CA VAL A 2 -12.23 12.53 -16.86
C VAL A 2 -12.45 11.01 -16.79
N LEU A 3 -13.31 10.55 -15.87
CA LEU A 3 -13.60 9.13 -15.68
C LEU A 3 -14.74 8.60 -16.56
N GLY A 4 -15.33 9.43 -17.43
CA GLY A 4 -16.53 9.06 -18.19
C GLY A 4 -17.75 8.74 -17.30
N ALA A 5 -17.70 9.18 -16.04
CA ALA A 5 -18.79 9.10 -15.07
C ALA A 5 -19.70 10.32 -15.25
N ASP A 6 -21.01 10.08 -15.30
CA ASP A 6 -22.01 11.14 -15.47
C ASP A 6 -22.55 11.64 -14.12
N SER A 7 -22.36 10.86 -13.04
CA SER A 7 -22.83 11.17 -11.71
C SER A 7 -21.85 10.77 -10.59
N SER A 8 -22.03 11.36 -9.41
CA SER A 8 -21.28 10.98 -8.20
C SER A 8 -21.50 9.51 -7.80
N LEU A 9 -22.63 8.93 -8.19
CA LEU A 9 -22.92 7.52 -7.95
C LEU A 9 -22.05 6.60 -8.82
N ASP A 10 -21.74 7.02 -10.05
CA ASP A 10 -20.87 6.26 -10.95
C ASP A 10 -19.42 6.26 -10.43
N ILE A 11 -18.95 7.41 -9.93
CA ILE A 11 -17.64 7.50 -9.26
C ILE A 11 -17.60 6.56 -8.06
N LEU A 12 -18.63 6.56 -7.21
CA LEU A 12 -18.71 5.68 -6.05
C LEU A 12 -18.70 4.21 -6.46
N ALA A 13 -19.43 3.85 -7.52
CA ALA A 13 -19.45 2.49 -8.06
C ALA A 13 -18.07 2.06 -8.56
N ILE A 14 -17.35 2.92 -9.31
CA ILE A 14 -15.98 2.66 -9.76
C ILE A 14 -15.05 2.42 -8.57
N VAL A 15 -15.09 3.29 -7.56
CA VAL A 15 -14.26 3.18 -6.35
C VAL A 15 -14.55 1.88 -5.59
N LEU A 16 -15.83 1.53 -5.42
CA LEU A 16 -16.23 0.31 -4.73
C LEU A 16 -15.79 -0.94 -5.48
N VAL A 17 -16.02 -1.00 -6.80
CA VAL A 17 -15.61 -2.14 -7.63
C VAL A 17 -14.09 -2.29 -7.63
N ALA A 18 -13.34 -1.20 -7.77
CA ALA A 18 -11.88 -1.21 -7.72
C ALA A 18 -11.37 -1.69 -6.35
N THR A 19 -11.95 -1.19 -5.25
CA THR A 19 -11.59 -1.56 -3.89
C THR A 19 -11.84 -3.05 -3.64
N LEU A 20 -13.05 -3.52 -3.93
CA LEU A 20 -13.44 -4.92 -3.72
C LEU A 20 -12.60 -5.86 -4.58
N SER A 21 -12.46 -5.58 -5.88
CA SER A 21 -11.67 -6.41 -6.78
C SER A 21 -10.20 -6.47 -6.37
N SER A 22 -9.65 -5.35 -5.89
CA SER A 22 -8.27 -5.29 -5.41
C SER A 22 -8.08 -6.10 -4.13
N VAL A 23 -9.00 -6.01 -3.17
CA VAL A 23 -8.94 -6.78 -1.92
C VAL A 23 -9.13 -8.27 -2.19
N VAL A 24 -10.02 -8.66 -3.09
CA VAL A 24 -10.18 -10.06 -3.53
C VAL A 24 -8.87 -10.60 -4.13
N GLY A 25 -8.23 -9.82 -5.00
CA GLY A 25 -6.90 -10.18 -5.51
C GLY A 25 -5.83 -10.29 -4.42
N ALA A 26 -5.88 -9.41 -3.41
CA ALA A 26 -4.97 -9.46 -2.27
C ALA A 26 -5.22 -10.68 -1.38
N VAL A 27 -6.47 -11.12 -1.19
CA VAL A 27 -6.81 -12.38 -0.50
C VAL A 27 -6.27 -13.59 -1.27
N GLY A 28 -6.34 -13.57 -2.60
CA GLY A 28 -5.67 -14.57 -3.44
C GLY A 28 -4.16 -14.61 -3.20
N GLY A 29 -3.53 -13.44 -3.13
CA GLY A 29 -2.11 -13.31 -2.74
C GLY A 29 -1.84 -13.86 -1.33
N TYR A 30 -2.67 -13.50 -0.34
CA TYR A 30 -2.57 -14.06 1.00
C TYR A 30 -2.61 -15.60 0.97
N GLY A 31 -3.52 -16.19 0.19
CA GLY A 31 -3.57 -17.64 -0.02
C GLY A 31 -2.25 -18.19 -0.56
N ILE A 32 -1.70 -17.58 -1.62
CA ILE A 32 -0.40 -17.97 -2.18
C ILE A 32 0.70 -17.93 -1.11
N GLY A 33 0.76 -16.86 -0.32
CA GLY A 33 1.72 -16.75 0.79
C GLY A 33 1.54 -17.84 1.84
N ALA A 34 0.30 -18.12 2.24
CA ALA A 34 -0.03 -19.12 3.24
C ALA A 34 0.31 -20.55 2.78
N TYR A 35 0.11 -20.88 1.50
CA TYR A 35 0.42 -22.18 0.93
C TYR A 35 1.90 -22.36 0.55
N ALA A 36 2.52 -21.33 0.00
CA ALA A 36 3.92 -21.40 -0.43
C ALA A 36 4.91 -21.26 0.74
N GLY A 37 4.49 -20.71 1.88
CA GLY A 37 5.27 -20.65 3.11
C GLY A 37 6.53 -19.77 3.02
N ARG A 38 7.53 -20.12 3.84
CA ARG A 38 8.83 -19.42 3.93
C ARG A 38 9.62 -19.27 2.61
N PRO A 39 9.63 -20.24 1.67
CA PRO A 39 10.39 -20.13 0.41
C PRO A 39 10.06 -18.90 -0.44
N ILE A 40 8.79 -18.45 -0.45
CA ILE A 40 8.40 -17.22 -1.17
C ILE A 40 8.84 -15.96 -0.40
N LEU A 41 8.74 -15.99 0.93
CA LEU A 41 9.25 -14.93 1.79
C LEU A 41 10.75 -14.74 1.59
N GLU A 42 11.54 -15.81 1.66
CA GLU A 42 13.00 -15.78 1.52
C GLU A 42 13.46 -15.31 0.12
N ARG A 43 12.63 -15.49 -0.91
CA ARG A 43 12.94 -15.08 -2.29
C ARG A 43 12.62 -13.60 -2.59
N PHE A 44 11.70 -12.99 -1.84
CA PHE A 44 11.20 -11.62 -2.10
C PHE A 44 11.43 -10.64 -0.96
N ALA A 45 11.61 -11.12 0.27
CA ALA A 45 11.99 -10.36 1.43
C ALA A 45 13.35 -10.89 1.89
N SER A 46 14.39 -10.05 1.84
CA SER A 46 15.66 -10.37 2.48
C SER A 46 15.43 -10.64 3.97
N ASP A 47 16.29 -11.42 4.61
CA ASP A 47 16.19 -11.70 6.06
C ASP A 47 16.03 -10.40 6.87
N ALA A 48 16.74 -9.34 6.47
CA ALA A 48 16.60 -8.00 7.06
C ALA A 48 15.18 -7.41 6.94
N THR A 49 14.47 -7.67 5.84
CA THR A 49 13.08 -7.21 5.63
C THR A 49 12.11 -7.99 6.50
N VAL A 50 12.32 -9.31 6.65
CA VAL A 50 11.51 -10.15 7.53
C VAL A 50 11.69 -9.74 8.99
N THR A 51 12.93 -9.48 9.42
CA THR A 51 13.23 -8.96 10.76
C THR A 51 12.56 -7.61 11.02
N ARG A 52 12.63 -6.66 10.07
CA ARG A 52 11.94 -5.37 10.19
C ARG A 52 10.42 -5.52 10.33
N LEU A 53 9.81 -6.43 9.58
CA LEU A 53 8.38 -6.72 9.69
C LEU A 53 8.03 -7.31 11.06
N ASN A 54 8.84 -8.24 11.57
CA ASN A 54 8.66 -8.79 12.92
C ASN A 54 8.77 -7.72 14.00
N VAL A 55 9.76 -6.81 13.92
CA VAL A 55 9.88 -5.67 14.84
C VAL A 55 8.64 -4.78 14.78
N LEU A 56 8.14 -4.49 13.59
CA LEU A 56 6.92 -3.69 13.42
C LEU A 56 5.69 -4.38 14.03
N MET A 57 5.59 -5.70 13.86
CA MET A 57 4.52 -6.51 14.44
C MET A 57 4.60 -6.59 15.96
N ILE A 58 5.79 -6.75 16.53
CA ILE A 58 5.99 -6.78 17.98
C ILE A 58 5.70 -5.39 18.58
N ARG A 59 6.18 -4.33 17.94
CA ARG A 59 6.11 -2.96 18.46
C ARG A 59 4.74 -2.31 18.30
N TYR A 60 4.05 -2.59 17.22
CA TYR A 60 2.79 -1.92 16.85
C TYR A 60 1.60 -2.87 16.69
N GLY A 61 1.80 -4.18 16.90
CA GLY A 61 0.74 -5.18 16.77
C GLY A 61 0.07 -5.13 15.38
N SER A 62 -1.25 -5.10 15.36
CA SER A 62 -2.05 -4.95 14.15
C SER A 62 -1.76 -3.66 13.36
N ALA A 63 -1.35 -2.57 14.03
CA ALA A 63 -0.96 -1.33 13.37
C ALA A 63 0.39 -1.43 12.65
N GLY A 64 1.23 -2.42 13.01
CA GLY A 64 2.49 -2.72 12.34
C GLY A 64 2.30 -3.05 10.86
N ILE A 65 1.14 -3.59 10.47
CA ILE A 65 0.86 -3.95 9.07
C ILE A 65 0.41 -2.75 8.26
N PHE A 66 -0.32 -1.82 8.89
CA PHE A 66 -0.58 -0.52 8.27
C PHE A 66 0.72 0.23 8.04
N LEU A 67 1.64 0.21 9.02
CA LEU A 67 2.96 0.81 8.87
C LEU A 67 3.81 0.10 7.81
N ALA A 68 3.72 -1.24 7.72
CA ALA A 68 4.34 -2.00 6.65
C ALA A 68 3.73 -1.69 5.27
N ALA A 69 2.43 -1.35 5.19
CA ALA A 69 1.79 -0.94 3.95
C ALA A 69 2.21 0.45 3.47
N VAL A 70 2.65 1.33 4.40
CA VAL A 70 3.21 2.66 4.10
C VAL A 70 4.71 2.57 3.81
N SER A 71 5.35 1.44 4.15
CA SER A 71 6.74 1.18 3.77
C SER A 71 6.90 1.11 2.24
N PRO A 72 8.13 1.23 1.72
CA PRO A 72 8.40 1.07 0.28
C PRO A 72 8.17 -0.35 -0.27
N ILE A 73 7.54 -1.26 0.51
CA ILE A 73 7.20 -2.62 0.08
C ILE A 73 6.01 -2.57 -0.89
N PRO A 74 6.10 -3.25 -2.05
CA PRO A 74 4.96 -3.40 -2.95
C PRO A 74 3.77 -4.09 -2.26
N TYR A 75 2.56 -3.56 -2.41
CA TYR A 75 1.38 -4.10 -1.72
C TYR A 75 1.09 -5.59 -1.97
N LYS A 76 1.38 -6.10 -3.17
CA LYS A 76 1.21 -7.53 -3.46
C LYS A 76 2.19 -8.39 -2.67
N ALA A 77 3.41 -7.91 -2.47
CA ALA A 77 4.40 -8.56 -1.62
C ALA A 77 3.96 -8.55 -0.14
N LEU A 78 3.29 -7.48 0.31
CA LEU A 78 2.68 -7.44 1.64
C LEU A 78 1.60 -8.51 1.81
N ALA A 79 0.75 -8.73 0.79
CA ALA A 79 -0.26 -9.78 0.83
C ALA A 79 0.36 -11.18 0.96
N TRP A 80 1.42 -11.47 0.18
CA TRP A 80 2.17 -12.72 0.31
C TRP A 80 2.82 -12.86 1.69
N ALA A 81 3.45 -11.80 2.20
CA ALA A 81 4.07 -11.79 3.52
C ALA A 81 3.04 -12.01 4.64
N ALA A 82 1.87 -11.36 4.56
CA ALA A 82 0.78 -11.54 5.51
C ALA A 82 0.25 -12.98 5.53
N GLY A 83 0.11 -13.59 4.35
CA GLY A 83 -0.28 -14.99 4.21
C GLY A 83 0.76 -15.96 4.79
N ALA A 84 2.02 -15.78 4.43
CA ALA A 84 3.11 -16.62 4.89
C ALA A 84 3.36 -16.48 6.41
N GLY A 85 3.13 -15.28 6.95
CA GLY A 85 3.13 -15.00 8.40
C GLY A 85 1.87 -15.43 9.14
N ARG A 86 0.90 -16.08 8.46
CA ARG A 86 -0.38 -16.55 9.04
C ARG A 86 -1.12 -15.48 9.84
N MET A 87 -1.13 -14.25 9.34
CA MET A 87 -1.86 -13.16 9.94
C MET A 87 -3.37 -13.46 9.99
N ASP A 88 -4.10 -12.96 10.97
CA ASP A 88 -5.56 -13.02 10.97
C ASP A 88 -6.16 -12.44 9.67
N LEU A 89 -6.89 -13.29 8.94
CA LEU A 89 -7.44 -12.96 7.63
C LEU A 89 -8.50 -11.85 7.70
N ARG A 90 -9.27 -11.78 8.79
CA ARG A 90 -10.32 -10.75 8.94
C ARG A 90 -9.68 -9.38 9.11
N LEU A 91 -8.64 -9.30 9.93
CA LEU A 91 -7.86 -8.09 10.11
C LEU A 91 -7.18 -7.67 8.80
N PHE A 92 -6.62 -8.62 8.04
CA PHE A 92 -6.02 -8.35 6.73
C PHE A 92 -7.04 -7.75 5.75
N ILE A 93 -8.24 -8.34 5.66
CA ILE A 93 -9.31 -7.87 4.80
C ILE A 93 -9.80 -6.48 5.25
N ALA A 94 -10.02 -6.27 6.55
CA ALA A 94 -10.47 -4.98 7.07
C ALA A 94 -9.43 -3.87 6.80
N ALA A 95 -8.16 -4.14 7.06
CA ALA A 95 -7.07 -3.23 6.75
C ALA A 95 -6.95 -2.97 5.24
N GLY A 96 -7.11 -4.01 4.43
CA GLY A 96 -7.13 -3.95 2.98
C GLY A 96 -8.26 -3.05 2.47
N LEU A 97 -9.50 -3.27 2.91
CA LEU A 97 -10.66 -2.46 2.53
C LEU A 97 -10.48 -0.99 2.90
N PHE A 98 -9.98 -0.71 4.11
CA PHE A 98 -9.74 0.66 4.56
C PHE A 98 -8.65 1.34 3.74
N GLY A 99 -7.46 0.73 3.64
CA GLY A 99 -6.34 1.31 2.91
C GLY A 99 -6.60 1.44 1.40
N ARG A 100 -7.26 0.45 0.80
CA ARG A 100 -7.62 0.45 -0.63
C ARG A 100 -8.76 1.42 -0.92
N GLY A 101 -9.76 1.49 -0.04
CA GLY A 101 -10.85 2.44 -0.14
C GLY A 101 -10.36 3.88 -0.08
N ILE A 102 -9.41 4.19 0.80
CA ILE A 102 -8.78 5.53 0.83
C ILE A 102 -8.03 5.79 -0.48
N ARG A 103 -7.22 4.84 -0.95
CA ARG A 103 -6.43 5.00 -2.17
C ARG A 103 -7.31 5.28 -3.38
N PHE A 104 -8.19 4.34 -3.71
CA PHE A 104 -9.08 4.45 -4.87
C PHE A 104 -10.13 5.54 -4.69
N GLY A 105 -10.61 5.77 -3.47
CA GLY A 105 -11.56 6.84 -3.17
C GLY A 105 -10.94 8.22 -3.36
N MET A 106 -9.70 8.42 -2.93
CA MET A 106 -8.98 9.68 -3.15
C MET A 106 -8.78 9.94 -4.63
N GLU A 107 -8.33 8.94 -5.38
CA GLU A 107 -8.14 9.03 -6.83
C GLU A 107 -9.48 9.31 -7.54
N GLY A 108 -10.56 8.62 -7.15
CA GLY A 108 -11.91 8.82 -7.68
C GLY A 108 -12.49 10.20 -7.38
N ILE A 109 -12.27 10.75 -6.19
CA ILE A 109 -12.70 12.12 -5.83
C ILE A 109 -11.90 13.15 -6.62
N VAL A 110 -10.57 13.02 -6.66
CA VAL A 110 -9.70 13.97 -7.35
C VAL A 110 -10.02 14.02 -8.83
N LEU A 111 -10.11 12.88 -9.49
CA LEU A 111 -10.40 12.80 -10.93
C LEU A 111 -11.88 13.05 -11.26
N GLY A 112 -12.79 12.74 -10.33
CA GLY A 112 -14.22 12.94 -10.49
C GLY A 112 -14.64 14.40 -10.36
N ILE A 113 -14.04 15.15 -9.44
CA ILE A 113 -14.38 16.57 -9.17
C ILE A 113 -13.44 17.52 -9.91
N TRP A 114 -12.13 17.29 -9.84
CA TRP A 114 -11.08 18.18 -10.39
C TRP A 114 -10.34 17.54 -11.57
N GLY A 115 -10.98 16.65 -12.32
CA GLY A 115 -10.32 15.89 -13.37
C GLY A 115 -9.66 16.78 -14.42
N ASP A 116 -10.37 17.80 -14.89
CA ASP A 116 -9.89 18.67 -15.98
C ASP A 116 -8.73 19.55 -15.50
N GLU A 117 -8.80 20.09 -14.28
CA GLU A 117 -7.69 20.81 -13.64
C GLU A 117 -6.48 19.91 -13.38
N PHE A 118 -6.72 18.66 -12.98
CA PHE A 118 -5.67 17.68 -12.73
C PHE A 118 -4.96 17.25 -14.02
N LEU A 119 -5.68 17.12 -15.13
CA LEU A 119 -5.08 16.90 -16.45
C LEU A 119 -4.20 18.08 -16.86
N GLY A 120 -4.69 19.32 -16.70
CA GLY A 120 -3.88 20.52 -16.96
C GLY A 120 -2.63 20.61 -16.08
N LEU A 121 -2.71 20.10 -14.84
CA LEU A 121 -1.55 19.98 -13.96
C LEU A 121 -0.53 18.96 -14.49
N ILE A 122 -0.98 17.78 -14.92
CA ILE A 122 -0.10 16.71 -15.44
C ILE A 122 0.61 17.13 -16.74
N GLU A 123 -0.05 17.92 -17.59
CA GLU A 123 0.56 18.43 -18.81
C GLU A 123 1.66 19.48 -18.55
N ASN A 124 1.72 20.05 -17.34
CA ASN A 124 2.69 21.08 -16.98
C ASN A 124 4.04 20.47 -16.53
N PRO A 125 5.17 20.75 -17.21
CA PRO A 125 6.48 20.26 -16.80
C PRO A 125 6.93 20.73 -15.41
N LEU A 126 6.49 21.91 -14.96
CA LEU A 126 6.79 22.41 -13.62
C LEU A 126 6.09 21.59 -12.54
N ALA A 127 4.90 21.06 -12.81
CA ALA A 127 4.19 20.20 -11.87
C ALA A 127 4.96 18.90 -11.63
N TRP A 128 5.59 18.34 -12.66
CA TRP A 128 6.48 17.19 -12.53
C TRP A 128 7.73 17.49 -11.70
N LEU A 129 8.33 18.67 -11.91
CA LEU A 129 9.51 19.08 -11.13
C LEU A 129 9.16 19.28 -9.65
N VAL A 130 8.11 20.04 -9.35
CA VAL A 130 7.66 20.31 -7.97
C VAL A 130 7.16 19.03 -7.31
N GLY A 131 6.33 18.24 -8.00
CA GLY A 131 5.83 16.96 -7.51
C GLY A 131 6.96 15.96 -7.24
N GLY A 132 7.97 15.92 -8.11
CA GLY A 132 9.17 15.11 -7.93
C GLY A 132 9.99 15.52 -6.71
N LEU A 133 10.22 16.83 -6.51
CA LEU A 133 10.94 17.35 -5.35
C LEU A 133 10.18 17.07 -4.04
N LEU A 134 8.86 17.29 -4.02
CA LEU A 134 8.02 16.96 -2.86
C LEU A 134 8.01 15.46 -2.57
N GLY A 135 7.91 14.64 -3.61
CA GLY A 135 8.02 13.18 -3.50
C GLY A 135 9.35 12.76 -2.90
N LEU A 136 10.46 13.34 -3.37
CA LEU A 136 11.80 13.09 -2.83
C LEU A 136 11.90 13.50 -1.36
N LEU A 137 11.41 14.70 -1.01
CA LEU A 137 11.41 15.22 0.35
C LEU A 137 10.65 14.31 1.32
N LEU A 138 9.59 13.63 0.87
CA LEU A 138 8.82 12.68 1.67
C LEU A 138 9.45 11.28 1.70
N ILE A 139 9.96 10.80 0.56
CA ILE A 139 10.52 9.45 0.44
C ILE A 139 11.85 9.32 1.18
N LEU A 140 12.73 10.32 1.14
CA LEU A 140 14.04 10.26 1.80
C LEU A 140 13.97 10.02 3.32
N PRO A 141 13.21 10.81 4.12
CA PRO A 141 13.09 10.56 5.55
C PRO A 141 12.36 9.25 5.84
N LEU A 142 11.37 8.88 5.02
CA LEU A 142 10.66 7.60 5.15
C LEU A 142 11.60 6.41 4.92
N MET A 143 12.50 6.50 3.93
CA MET A 143 13.55 5.51 3.69
C MET A 143 14.57 5.49 4.83
N GLY A 144 14.94 6.64 5.39
CA GLY A 144 15.81 6.73 6.55
C GLY A 144 15.23 6.02 7.76
N TRP A 145 13.97 6.32 8.10
CA TRP A 145 13.21 5.65 9.15
C TRP A 145 13.12 4.14 8.91
N TRP A 146 12.83 3.72 7.68
CA TRP A 146 12.75 2.31 7.31
C TRP A 146 14.06 1.55 7.47
N LYS A 147 15.20 2.18 7.14
CA LYS A 147 16.52 1.57 7.33
C LYS A 147 16.86 1.44 8.82
N GLY A 148 16.54 2.45 9.63
CA GLY A 148 16.75 2.43 11.08
C GLY A 148 16.01 1.32 11.82
N LEU A 149 14.91 0.79 11.26
CA LEU A 149 14.21 -0.36 11.81
C LEU A 149 15.02 -1.67 11.77
N ALA A 150 16.00 -1.82 10.87
CA ALA A 150 16.94 -2.97 10.92
C ALA A 150 18.04 -2.77 11.95
N GLU A 151 18.60 -1.55 12.02
CA GLU A 151 19.73 -1.27 12.93
C GLU A 151 19.32 -1.46 14.39
N ALA A 152 18.08 -1.12 14.75
CA ALA A 152 17.53 -1.38 16.08
C ALA A 152 17.29 -2.87 16.38
N ALA A 153 17.18 -3.71 15.35
CA ALA A 153 16.96 -5.15 15.50
C ALA A 153 18.27 -5.95 15.60
N ASP A 154 19.35 -5.46 15.00
CA ASP A 154 20.69 -6.06 15.07
C ASP A 154 21.44 -5.68 16.36
N SER A 155 20.95 -4.69 17.12
CA SER A 155 21.54 -4.21 18.38
C SER A 155 20.99 -4.86 19.65
N GLU A 156 20.05 -5.79 19.55
CA GLU A 156 19.54 -6.64 20.63
C GLU A 156 20.06 -8.08 20.50
#